data_AF-A0A3Q9FGV7-F1
#
_entry.id   AF-A0A3Q9FGV7-F1
#
_cell.length_a   1.000
_cell.length_b   1.000
_cell.length_c   1.000
_cell.angle_alpha   90.00
_cell.angle_beta   90.00
_cell.angle_gamma   90.00
#
_symmetry.space_group_name_H-M   'P 1'
#
loop_
_entity.id
_entity.type
_entity.pdbx_description
1 polymer ?
#
loop_
_entity_poly.entity_id
_entity_poly.type
_entity_poly.pdbx_seq_one_letter_code
_entity_poly.pdbx_strand_id
1 'polypeptide(L)'
;MKSAKSLGFCFAQKKRKNKTKRFRYVRGGKQTLVCSRTVHSSGVVSKLKNELRMKLKLTFLLLIGIIINGFGQNLNMVIEVNERLVTSEISGAYLNFENTDGTKSRNLVGYHPGELILQSEDWEKIDSDLTKEITLTFDYNTFKRNGHQIGNFGIEMKKQDFERRYLILRVYDFRERKFRKRYGCLTDKDFIAELNFPQGGILVRCR
;
A
#
# COMPACT_ATOMS: atom_id res chain seq x y z
N MET A 1 -21.33 -10.44 37.37
CA MET A 1 -22.39 -9.53 36.89
C MET A 1 -21.75 -8.66 35.79
N LYS A 2 -22.19 -8.53 34.53
CA LYS A 2 -23.51 -8.65 33.89
C LYS A 2 -23.34 -9.33 32.52
N SER A 3 -24.26 -10.23 32.20
CA SER A 3 -24.40 -10.91 30.91
C SER A 3 -25.07 -9.98 29.89
N ALA A 4 -24.49 -9.84 28.70
CA ALA A 4 -25.09 -9.11 27.59
C ALA A 4 -25.88 -10.08 26.70
N LYS A 5 -27.19 -9.80 26.57
CA LYS A 5 -28.12 -10.42 25.62
C LYS A 5 -28.26 -9.49 24.41
N SER A 6 -28.15 -10.02 23.19
CA SER A 6 -28.78 -9.42 21.99
C SER A 6 -29.10 -10.53 20.99
N LEU A 7 -30.38 -10.92 20.89
CA LEU A 7 -31.36 -10.49 19.87
C LEU A 7 -31.09 -11.12 18.50
N GLY A 8 -31.53 -12.38 18.37
CA GLY A 8 -31.66 -13.06 17.08
C GLY A 8 -32.92 -12.61 16.35
N PHE A 9 -32.76 -12.11 15.13
CA PHE A 9 -33.86 -11.82 14.21
C PHE A 9 -34.26 -13.10 13.47
N CYS A 10 -35.44 -13.64 13.81
CA CYS A 10 -36.10 -14.69 13.01
C CYS A 10 -36.88 -14.05 11.86
N PHE A 11 -36.35 -14.12 10.64
CA PHE A 11 -37.13 -13.85 9.43
C PHE A 11 -38.06 -15.03 9.13
N ALA A 12 -39.33 -14.92 9.53
CA ALA A 12 -40.38 -15.81 9.06
C ALA A 12 -40.67 -15.52 7.57
N GLN A 13 -40.18 -16.38 6.67
CA GLN A 13 -40.59 -16.33 5.27
C GLN A 13 -42.06 -16.75 5.13
N LYS A 14 -42.92 -15.75 4.95
CA LYS A 14 -44.33 -15.91 4.61
C LYS A 14 -44.46 -16.50 3.21
N LYS A 15 -44.64 -17.82 3.11
CA LYS A 15 -45.05 -18.51 1.87
C LYS A 15 -46.33 -17.86 1.33
N ARG A 16 -46.23 -17.10 0.25
CA ARG A 16 -47.39 -16.62 -0.53
C ARG A 16 -48.09 -17.84 -1.13
N LYS A 17 -49.22 -18.24 -0.55
CA LYS A 17 -50.18 -19.14 -1.20
C LYS A 17 -50.77 -18.40 -2.40
N ASN A 18 -50.53 -18.94 -3.59
CA ASN A 18 -51.04 -18.44 -4.86
C ASN A 18 -52.57 -18.60 -4.85
N LYS A 19 -53.31 -17.50 -4.63
CA LYS A 19 -54.78 -17.49 -4.69
C LYS A 19 -55.22 -17.49 -6.15
N THR A 20 -55.70 -18.63 -6.64
CA THR A 20 -56.40 -18.73 -7.91
C THR A 20 -57.73 -17.97 -7.80
N LYS A 21 -57.86 -16.84 -8.52
CA LYS A 21 -59.15 -16.13 -8.65
C LYS A 21 -60.09 -17.00 -9.50
N ARG A 22 -61.14 -17.56 -8.88
CA ARG A 22 -62.28 -18.15 -9.59
C ARG A 22 -63.24 -17.02 -9.97
N PHE A 23 -63.39 -16.75 -11.26
CA PHE A 23 -64.51 -15.96 -11.77
C PHE A 23 -65.73 -16.89 -11.92
N ARG A 24 -66.87 -16.49 -11.35
CA ARG A 24 -68.19 -17.09 -11.63
C ARG A 24 -68.95 -16.10 -12.52
N TYR A 25 -69.27 -16.52 -13.73
CA TYR A 25 -70.33 -15.92 -14.53
C TYR A 25 -71.54 -16.86 -14.46
N VAL A 26 -72.71 -16.31 -14.12
CA VAL A 26 -73.99 -17.02 -14.20
C VAL A 26 -74.96 -16.16 -15.00
N ARG A 27 -75.27 -16.59 -16.22
CA ARG A 27 -76.58 -16.37 -16.83
C ARG A 27 -76.79 -17.33 -18.00
N GLY A 28 -77.74 -18.25 -17.82
CA GLY A 28 -78.54 -18.91 -18.85
C GLY A 28 -77.83 -19.63 -19.99
N GLY A 29 -77.76 -20.96 -19.91
CA GLY A 29 -77.57 -21.82 -21.09
C GLY A 29 -76.33 -22.69 -21.04
N LYS A 30 -76.54 -24.02 -20.99
CA LYS A 30 -75.60 -25.14 -21.22
C LYS A 30 -74.14 -24.91 -20.80
N GLN A 31 -73.78 -25.48 -19.65
CA GLN A 31 -72.41 -25.52 -19.14
C GLN A 31 -71.55 -26.47 -19.98
N THR A 32 -70.58 -25.94 -20.71
CA THR A 32 -69.42 -26.70 -21.21
C THR A 32 -68.22 -26.43 -20.30
N LEU A 33 -67.75 -27.49 -19.66
CA LEU A 33 -66.56 -27.50 -18.82
C LEU A 33 -65.31 -27.48 -19.71
N VAL A 34 -64.72 -26.30 -19.93
CA VAL A 34 -63.40 -26.18 -20.56
C VAL A 34 -62.33 -26.20 -19.48
N CYS A 35 -61.58 -27.30 -19.42
CA CYS A 35 -60.52 -27.52 -18.46
C CYS A 35 -59.19 -27.04 -19.06
N SER A 36 -58.81 -25.77 -18.84
CA SER A 36 -57.48 -25.29 -19.23
C SER A 36 -56.43 -25.76 -18.22
N ARG A 37 -55.67 -26.80 -18.59
CA ARG A 37 -54.45 -27.23 -17.90
C ARG A 37 -53.35 -26.19 -18.12
N THR A 38 -53.00 -25.43 -17.08
CA THR A 38 -51.74 -24.68 -17.06
C THR A 38 -50.62 -25.64 -16.65
N VAL A 39 -49.83 -26.07 -17.62
CA VAL A 39 -48.63 -26.89 -17.38
C VAL A 39 -47.57 -25.96 -16.79
N HIS A 40 -47.42 -25.97 -15.47
CA HIS A 40 -46.28 -25.34 -14.82
C HIS A 40 -45.02 -26.14 -15.15
N SER A 41 -44.26 -25.68 -16.14
CA SER A 41 -42.92 -26.17 -16.47
C SER A 41 -41.93 -25.75 -15.39
N SER A 42 -41.88 -26.54 -14.32
CA SER A 42 -40.99 -26.34 -13.15
C SER A 42 -39.50 -26.54 -13.46
N GLY A 43 -39.17 -27.13 -14.62
CA GLY A 43 -37.80 -27.47 -15.01
C GLY A 43 -36.97 -26.30 -15.53
N VAL A 44 -37.61 -25.25 -16.07
CA VAL A 44 -36.88 -24.13 -16.70
C VAL A 44 -36.31 -23.17 -15.66
N VAL A 45 -37.02 -22.98 -14.53
CA VAL A 45 -36.64 -22.02 -13.48
C VAL A 45 -35.45 -22.51 -12.65
N SER A 46 -35.34 -23.82 -12.38
CA SER A 46 -34.22 -24.38 -11.61
C SER A 46 -32.91 -24.35 -12.39
N LYS A 47 -32.96 -24.55 -13.71
CA LYS A 47 -31.78 -24.53 -14.59
C LYS A 47 -31.17 -23.13 -14.71
N LEU A 48 -32.01 -22.11 -14.90
CA LEU A 48 -31.58 -20.70 -14.93
C LEU A 48 -30.95 -20.22 -13.61
N LYS A 49 -31.47 -20.69 -12.46
CA LYS A 49 -30.97 -20.30 -11.15
C LYS A 49 -29.56 -20.84 -10.86
N ASN A 50 -29.25 -22.04 -11.35
CA ASN A 50 -27.94 -22.67 -11.17
C ASN A 50 -26.86 -22.04 -12.06
N GLU A 51 -27.21 -21.69 -13.30
CA GLU A 51 -26.36 -20.91 -14.21
C GLU A 51 -25.97 -19.55 -13.60
N LEU A 52 -26.95 -18.82 -13.05
CA LEU A 52 -26.70 -17.53 -12.42
C LEU A 52 -25.78 -17.65 -11.19
N ARG A 53 -25.95 -18.72 -10.40
CA ARG A 53 -25.17 -18.97 -9.18
C ARG A 53 -23.72 -19.35 -9.48
N MET A 54 -23.48 -20.07 -10.57
CA MET A 54 -22.14 -20.42 -11.04
C MET A 54 -21.39 -19.19 -11.56
N LYS A 55 -22.05 -18.34 -12.34
CA LYS A 55 -21.45 -17.08 -12.86
C LYS A 55 -21.14 -16.07 -11.75
N LEU A 56 -21.97 -16.01 -10.70
CA LEU A 56 -21.72 -15.15 -9.54
C LEU A 56 -20.51 -15.62 -8.70
N LYS A 57 -20.30 -16.93 -8.56
CA LYS A 57 -19.12 -17.47 -7.87
C LYS A 57 -17.83 -17.21 -8.63
N LEU A 58 -17.88 -17.36 -9.96
CA LEU A 58 -16.71 -17.16 -10.82
C LEU A 58 -16.27 -15.68 -10.83
N THR A 59 -17.23 -14.75 -10.89
CA THR A 59 -16.95 -13.30 -10.82
C THR A 59 -16.40 -12.88 -9.45
N PHE A 60 -16.86 -13.49 -8.36
CA PHE A 60 -16.34 -13.23 -7.01
C PHE A 60 -14.89 -13.71 -6.83
N LEU A 61 -14.55 -14.88 -7.37
CA LEU A 61 -13.16 -15.39 -7.37
C LEU A 61 -12.20 -14.50 -8.17
N LEU A 62 -12.68 -13.96 -9.29
CA LEU A 62 -11.89 -13.09 -10.17
C LEU A 62 -11.61 -11.73 -9.52
N LEU A 63 -12.56 -11.20 -8.74
CA LEU A 63 -12.37 -9.98 -7.94
C LEU A 63 -11.36 -10.17 -6.80
N ILE A 64 -11.35 -11.34 -6.15
CA ILE A 64 -10.38 -11.64 -5.09
C ILE A 64 -8.96 -11.71 -5.66
N GLY A 65 -8.78 -12.28 -6.85
CA GLY A 65 -7.47 -12.40 -7.50
C GLY A 65 -6.80 -11.06 -7.83
N ILE A 66 -7.58 -9.99 -8.04
CA ILE A 66 -7.03 -8.65 -8.36
C ILE A 66 -6.47 -7.95 -7.10
N ILE A 67 -7.03 -8.24 -5.92
CA ILE A 67 -6.63 -7.57 -4.65
C ILE A 67 -5.25 -8.06 -4.16
N ILE A 68 -4.83 -9.26 -4.58
CA ILE A 68 -3.60 -9.91 -4.07
C ILE A 68 -2.33 -9.42 -4.77
N ASN A 69 -2.44 -8.71 -5.89
CA ASN A 69 -1.30 -8.02 -6.49
C ASN A 69 -1.09 -6.70 -5.74
N GLY A 70 -0.45 -6.80 -4.56
CA GLY A 70 -0.01 -5.65 -3.79
C GLY A 70 0.88 -4.76 -4.65
N PHE A 71 0.37 -3.58 -5.01
CA PHE A 71 1.20 -2.50 -5.53
C PHE A 71 2.19 -2.11 -4.44
N GLY A 72 3.49 -2.16 -4.73
CA GLY A 72 4.54 -1.69 -3.83
C GLY A 72 4.21 -0.28 -3.34
N GLN A 73 4.27 -0.07 -2.03
CA GLN A 73 4.02 1.25 -1.46
C GLN A 73 5.27 2.10 -1.67
N ASN A 74 5.13 3.28 -2.27
CA ASN A 74 6.24 4.20 -2.35
C ASN A 74 6.33 5.01 -1.05
N LEU A 75 7.55 5.25 -0.58
CA LEU A 75 7.77 6.10 0.59
C LEU A 75 7.83 7.56 0.14
N ASN A 76 7.01 8.41 0.75
CA ASN A 76 7.05 9.84 0.45
C ASN A 76 8.27 10.49 1.11
N MET A 77 9.31 10.70 0.31
CA MET A 77 10.62 11.14 0.78
C MET A 77 11.18 12.26 -0.07
N VAL A 78 11.68 13.30 0.59
CA VAL A 78 12.44 14.38 -0.05
C VAL A 78 13.88 14.35 0.43
N ILE A 79 14.82 14.40 -0.49
CA ILE A 79 16.25 14.48 -0.21
C ILE A 79 16.74 15.90 -0.53
N GLU A 80 17.25 16.58 0.50
CA GLU A 80 17.93 17.87 0.41
C GLU A 80 19.42 17.67 0.65
N VAL A 81 20.27 18.21 -0.22
CA VAL A 81 21.72 18.26 0.00
C VAL A 81 22.14 19.72 0.08
N ASN A 82 22.81 20.11 1.15
CA ASN A 82 23.33 21.48 1.36
C ASN A 82 22.26 22.58 1.21
N GLU A 83 21.11 22.38 1.87
CA GLU A 83 19.96 23.32 1.84
C GLU A 83 19.31 23.45 0.44
N ARG A 84 19.54 22.50 -0.47
CA ARG A 84 18.96 22.47 -1.82
C ARG A 84 18.23 21.16 -2.08
N LEU A 85 17.05 21.25 -2.69
CA LEU A 85 16.33 20.09 -3.20
C LEU A 85 17.14 19.47 -4.35
N VAL A 86 17.36 18.17 -4.28
CA VAL A 86 18.09 17.44 -5.31
C VAL A 86 17.11 16.82 -6.31
N THR A 87 17.25 17.16 -7.58
CA THR A 87 16.29 16.74 -8.64
C THR A 87 16.87 15.73 -9.63
N SER A 88 18.17 15.83 -9.92
CA SER A 88 18.83 15.02 -10.96
C SER A 88 20.25 14.58 -10.60
N GLU A 89 20.77 15.06 -9.48
CA GLU A 89 22.15 14.84 -9.07
C GLU A 89 22.34 13.55 -8.27
N ILE A 90 21.24 12.91 -7.86
CA ILE A 90 21.25 11.62 -7.18
C ILE A 90 21.29 10.49 -8.20
N SER A 91 22.22 9.56 -8.00
CA SER A 91 22.31 8.32 -8.78
C SER A 91 22.60 7.13 -7.86
N GLY A 92 22.27 5.92 -8.33
CA GLY A 92 22.62 4.69 -7.63
C GLY A 92 22.09 4.67 -6.19
N ALA A 93 20.78 4.86 -6.02
CA ALA A 93 20.14 4.75 -4.72
C ALA A 93 19.89 3.27 -4.38
N TYR A 94 20.29 2.83 -3.19
CA TYR A 94 20.12 1.45 -2.74
C TYR A 94 19.72 1.41 -1.27
N LEU A 95 18.90 0.43 -0.92
CA LEU A 95 18.74 -0.02 0.45
C LEU A 95 19.71 -1.19 0.70
N ASN A 96 20.56 -1.03 1.69
CA ASN A 96 21.44 -2.08 2.19
C ASN A 96 20.86 -2.61 3.50
N PHE A 97 20.74 -3.91 3.58
CA PHE A 97 20.19 -4.62 4.74
C PHE A 97 21.28 -5.47 5.37
N GLU A 98 21.41 -5.40 6.70
CA GLU A 98 22.17 -6.36 7.50
C GLU A 98 21.20 -7.10 8.41
N ASN A 99 21.22 -8.43 8.36
CA ASN A 99 20.42 -9.27 9.23
C ASN A 99 21.16 -9.63 10.53
N THR A 100 20.44 -10.18 11.49
CA THR A 100 20.97 -10.61 12.79
C THR A 100 22.02 -11.71 12.70
N ASP A 101 21.98 -12.53 11.65
CA ASP A 101 22.98 -13.55 11.32
C ASP A 101 24.23 -12.99 10.60
N GLY A 102 24.25 -11.69 10.34
CA GLY A 102 25.32 -10.99 9.62
C GLY A 102 25.22 -11.08 8.10
N THR A 103 24.19 -11.72 7.54
CA THR A 103 23.96 -11.72 6.10
C THR A 103 23.64 -10.31 5.61
N LYS A 104 24.25 -9.91 4.48
CA LYS A 104 24.08 -8.60 3.87
C LYS A 104 23.42 -8.74 2.52
N SER A 105 22.45 -7.87 2.26
CA SER A 105 21.82 -7.77 0.94
C SER A 105 21.66 -6.31 0.52
N ARG A 106 21.56 -6.08 -0.78
CA ARG A 106 21.44 -4.75 -1.35
C ARG A 106 20.39 -4.77 -2.45
N ASN A 107 19.44 -3.86 -2.37
CA ASN A 107 18.38 -3.71 -3.36
C ASN A 107 18.46 -2.31 -3.99
N LEU A 108 18.38 -2.25 -5.33
CA LEU A 108 18.35 -0.98 -6.07
C LEU A 108 16.96 -0.37 -5.91
N VAL A 109 16.91 0.90 -5.52
CA VAL A 109 15.66 1.64 -5.34
C VAL A 109 15.61 2.85 -6.26
N GLY A 110 14.41 3.17 -6.73
CA GLY A 110 14.18 4.38 -7.53
C GLY A 110 14.03 5.60 -6.63
N TYR A 111 14.47 6.77 -7.10
CA TYR A 111 14.20 8.02 -6.41
C TYR A 111 13.78 9.11 -7.39
N HIS A 112 12.66 9.75 -7.06
CA HIS A 112 12.24 11.03 -7.61
C HIS A 112 11.92 11.98 -6.46
N PRO A 113 12.11 13.30 -6.59
CA PRO A 113 11.78 14.22 -5.51
C PRO A 113 10.34 14.02 -5.00
N GLY A 114 10.22 13.63 -3.72
CA GLY A 114 8.94 13.31 -3.08
C GLY A 114 8.59 11.82 -3.06
N GLU A 115 9.39 10.95 -3.68
CA GLU A 115 9.07 9.53 -3.83
C GLU A 115 10.34 8.65 -3.87
N LEU A 116 10.48 7.80 -2.85
CA LEU A 116 11.40 6.66 -2.87
C LEU A 116 10.61 5.42 -3.29
N ILE A 117 10.96 4.86 -4.45
CA ILE A 117 10.25 3.74 -5.08
C ILE A 117 10.82 2.45 -4.51
N LEU A 118 9.97 1.72 -3.79
CA LEU A 118 10.31 0.48 -3.11
C LEU A 118 9.52 -0.68 -3.72
N GLN A 119 10.19 -1.83 -3.88
CA GLN A 119 9.55 -3.06 -4.33
C GLN A 119 8.94 -3.81 -3.14
N SER A 120 8.07 -4.76 -3.42
CA SER A 120 7.42 -5.56 -2.36
C SER A 120 8.45 -6.31 -1.50
N GLU A 121 9.53 -6.78 -2.13
CA GLU A 121 10.65 -7.46 -1.46
C GLU A 121 11.43 -6.53 -0.53
N ASP A 122 11.44 -5.22 -0.79
CA ASP A 122 12.04 -4.23 0.10
C ASP A 122 11.22 -4.09 1.38
N TRP A 123 9.90 -4.00 1.26
CA TRP A 123 8.98 -3.91 2.40
C TRP A 123 9.03 -5.16 3.27
N GLU A 124 9.07 -6.35 2.67
CA GLU A 124 9.23 -7.61 3.41
C GLU A 124 10.50 -7.60 4.28
N LYS A 125 11.61 -7.05 3.77
CA LYS A 125 12.86 -6.92 4.54
C LYS A 125 12.77 -5.82 5.59
N ILE A 126 12.20 -4.66 5.27
CA ILE A 126 12.01 -3.55 6.22
C ILE A 126 11.21 -4.02 7.43
N ASP A 127 10.14 -4.78 7.21
CA ASP A 127 9.25 -5.25 8.27
C ASP A 127 9.82 -6.47 9.02
N SER A 128 10.72 -7.25 8.39
CA SER A 128 11.30 -8.46 8.97
C SER A 128 12.03 -8.24 10.29
N ASP A 129 11.68 -9.02 11.32
CA ASP A 129 12.38 -9.03 12.62
C ASP A 129 13.84 -9.50 12.54
N LEU A 130 14.22 -10.13 11.43
CA LEU A 130 15.60 -10.55 11.18
C LEU A 130 16.50 -9.39 10.74
N THR A 131 15.92 -8.31 10.22
CA THR A 131 16.66 -7.16 9.74
C THR A 131 17.08 -6.28 10.91
N LYS A 132 18.39 -6.21 11.11
CA LYS A 132 19.05 -5.49 12.19
C LYS A 132 19.34 -4.04 11.82
N GLU A 133 19.84 -3.82 10.60
CA GLU A 133 20.25 -2.49 10.12
C GLU A 133 19.76 -2.28 8.68
N ILE A 134 19.27 -1.07 8.42
CA ILE A 134 18.85 -0.62 7.09
C ILE A 134 19.62 0.66 6.78
N THR A 135 20.36 0.68 5.68
CA THR A 135 21.11 1.87 5.26
C THR A 135 20.70 2.27 3.84
N LEU A 136 20.16 3.47 3.69
CA LEU A 136 19.97 4.11 2.39
C LEU A 136 21.29 4.70 1.92
N THR A 137 21.79 4.21 0.79
CA THR A 137 22.99 4.74 0.14
C THR A 137 22.66 5.36 -1.19
N PHE A 138 23.30 6.47 -1.54
CA PHE A 138 23.23 7.05 -2.88
C PHE A 138 24.46 7.89 -3.20
N ASP A 139 24.70 8.09 -4.49
CA ASP A 139 25.73 8.99 -5.00
C ASP A 139 25.15 10.36 -5.31
N TYR A 140 25.87 11.42 -4.93
CA TYR A 140 25.53 12.80 -5.21
C TYR A 140 26.58 13.45 -6.13
N ASN A 141 26.17 13.68 -7.36
CA ASN A 141 27.00 14.21 -8.43
C ASN A 141 26.95 15.74 -8.43
N THR A 142 28.08 16.37 -8.14
CA THR A 142 28.20 17.83 -8.25
C THR A 142 29.10 18.19 -9.42
N PHE A 143 28.68 19.20 -10.18
CA PHE A 143 29.52 19.79 -11.21
C PHE A 143 30.15 21.07 -10.66
N LYS A 144 31.49 21.11 -10.61
CA LYS A 144 32.25 22.33 -10.32
C LYS A 144 33.14 22.64 -11.51
N ARG A 145 33.65 23.88 -11.58
CA ARG A 145 34.55 24.34 -12.67
C ARG A 145 35.72 23.40 -12.98
N ASN A 146 36.14 22.56 -12.03
CA ASN A 146 37.28 21.65 -12.14
C ASN A 146 36.87 20.18 -12.37
N GLY A 147 35.61 19.90 -12.74
CA GLY A 147 35.14 18.56 -13.10
C GLY A 147 34.01 18.02 -12.23
N HIS A 148 33.69 16.75 -12.45
CA HIS A 148 32.66 16.01 -11.73
C HIS A 148 33.20 15.57 -10.36
N GLN A 149 32.48 15.89 -9.30
CA GLN A 149 32.76 15.39 -7.95
C GLN A 149 31.59 14.53 -7.48
N ILE A 150 31.86 13.26 -7.20
CA ILE A 150 30.89 12.29 -6.69
C ILE A 150 31.08 12.15 -5.19
N GLY A 151 30.00 12.26 -4.42
CA GLY A 151 30.00 12.02 -2.98
C GLY A 151 29.08 10.84 -2.70
N ASN A 152 29.54 9.84 -1.95
CA ASN A 152 28.70 8.71 -1.56
C ASN A 152 28.21 8.95 -0.13
N PHE A 153 26.89 8.87 0.05
CA PHE A 153 26.26 9.05 1.35
C PHE A 153 25.58 7.75 1.76
N GLY A 154 25.83 7.32 2.99
CA GLY A 154 25.15 6.19 3.63
C GLY A 154 24.46 6.65 4.91
N ILE A 155 23.13 6.56 4.92
CA ILE A 155 22.29 7.03 6.02
C ILE A 155 21.57 5.83 6.61
N GLU A 156 21.81 5.57 7.89
CA GLU A 156 21.07 4.58 8.65
C GLU A 156 19.61 5.03 8.80
N MET A 157 18.69 4.13 8.49
CA MET A 157 17.24 4.33 8.60
C MET A 157 16.67 3.33 9.59
N LYS A 158 15.73 3.79 10.42
CA LYS A 158 15.00 2.93 11.34
C LYS A 158 13.71 2.47 10.69
N LYS A 159 13.19 1.31 11.10
CA LYS A 159 11.86 0.82 10.67
C LYS A 159 10.78 1.89 10.82
N GLN A 160 10.80 2.65 11.93
CA GLN A 160 9.82 3.70 12.18
C GLN A 160 9.90 4.88 11.19
N ASP A 161 11.00 5.06 10.47
CA ASP A 161 11.14 6.11 9.47
C ASP A 161 10.33 5.77 8.20
N PHE A 162 10.19 4.49 7.88
CA PHE A 162 9.39 3.98 6.76
C PHE A 162 7.88 4.02 7.02
N GLU A 163 7.47 4.02 8.29
CA GLU A 163 6.06 4.18 8.70
C GLU A 163 5.59 5.63 8.65
N ARG A 164 6.51 6.60 8.46
CA ARG A 164 6.15 8.01 8.39
C ARG A 164 5.46 8.32 7.07
N ARG A 165 4.40 9.13 7.15
CA ARG A 165 3.68 9.63 5.95
C ARG A 165 4.54 10.54 5.07
N TYR A 166 5.55 11.18 5.66
CA TYR A 166 6.43 12.13 4.98
C TYR A 166 7.77 12.19 5.68
N LEU A 167 8.85 12.06 4.91
CA LEU A 167 10.22 12.05 5.41
C LEU A 167 11.07 13.05 4.61
N ILE A 168 11.84 13.89 5.30
CA ILE A 168 12.81 14.80 4.70
C ILE A 168 14.20 14.35 5.16
N LEU A 169 14.99 13.82 4.25
CA LEU A 169 16.40 13.57 4.49
C LEU A 169 17.21 14.81 4.12
N ARG A 170 17.89 15.40 5.11
CA ARG A 170 18.84 16.49 4.88
C ARG A 170 20.25 15.98 5.03
N VAL A 171 21.04 16.16 4.00
CA VAL A 171 22.47 15.84 3.99
C VAL A 171 23.26 17.14 3.89
N TYR A 172 24.21 17.32 4.80
CA TYR A 172 25.15 18.43 4.79
C TYR A 172 26.53 17.89 4.42
N ASP A 173 26.94 18.16 3.20
CA ASP A 173 28.16 17.68 2.57
C ASP A 173 29.34 18.62 2.86
N PHE A 174 30.39 18.10 3.50
CA PHE A 174 31.52 18.88 3.97
C PHE A 174 32.55 19.22 2.89
N ARG A 175 32.36 18.72 1.65
CA ARG A 175 33.06 19.25 0.46
C ARG A 175 32.78 20.73 0.28
N GLU A 176 31.65 21.22 0.79
CA GLU A 176 31.37 22.64 0.94
C GLU A 176 31.83 23.15 2.32
N ARG A 177 32.83 24.03 2.30
CA ARG A 177 33.47 24.57 3.51
C ARG A 177 32.50 25.22 4.50
N LYS A 178 31.39 25.82 4.01
CA LYS A 178 30.34 26.42 4.84
C LYS A 178 29.74 25.40 5.80
N PHE A 179 29.40 24.21 5.30
CA PHE A 179 28.75 23.15 6.09
C PHE A 179 29.74 22.43 7.00
N ARG A 180 30.98 22.19 6.52
CA ARG A 180 32.06 21.66 7.35
C ARG A 180 32.34 22.52 8.58
N LYS A 181 32.39 23.85 8.42
CA LYS A 181 32.57 24.77 9.55
C LYS A 181 31.39 24.74 10.52
N ARG A 182 30.17 24.58 10.01
CA ARG A 182 28.94 24.64 10.81
C ARG A 182 28.67 23.37 11.61
N TYR A 183 29.03 22.21 11.06
CA TYR A 183 28.64 20.91 11.60
C TYR A 183 29.79 19.91 11.77
N GLY A 184 31.01 20.23 11.30
CA GLY A 184 32.12 19.28 11.31
C GLY A 184 32.64 18.88 12.69
N CYS A 185 32.21 19.54 13.77
CA CYS A 185 32.51 19.10 15.13
C CYS A 185 31.60 17.95 15.62
N LEU A 186 30.54 17.62 14.88
CA LEU A 186 29.50 16.66 15.30
C LEU A 186 29.76 15.24 14.80
N THR A 187 30.69 15.07 13.86
CA THR A 187 30.96 13.79 13.22
C THR A 187 32.35 13.81 12.60
N ASP A 188 33.01 12.65 12.58
CA ASP A 188 34.28 12.44 11.89
C ASP A 188 34.10 12.13 10.40
N LYS A 189 32.85 11.93 9.93
CA LYS A 189 32.53 11.70 8.52
C LYS A 189 32.64 13.01 7.72
N ASP A 190 32.82 12.87 6.40
CA ASP A 190 32.81 13.99 5.45
C ASP A 190 31.40 14.55 5.16
N PHE A 191 30.39 14.14 5.93
CA PHE A 191 29.04 14.67 5.88
C PHE A 191 28.32 14.40 7.20
N ILE A 192 27.22 15.09 7.42
CA ILE A 192 26.22 14.76 8.43
C ILE A 192 24.84 14.70 7.79
N ALA A 193 23.99 13.81 8.27
CA ALA A 193 22.63 13.64 7.79
C ALA A 193 21.63 13.70 8.95
N GLU A 194 20.45 14.24 8.69
CA GLU A 194 19.31 14.22 9.61
C GLU A 194 18.04 13.77 8.87
N LEU A 195 17.21 12.99 9.55
CA LEU A 195 15.87 12.62 9.11
C LEU A 195 14.86 13.50 9.85
N ASN A 196 14.19 14.35 9.10
CA ASN A 196 13.19 15.28 9.59
C ASN A 196 11.80 14.89 9.09
N PHE A 197 10.79 15.29 9.84
CA PHE A 197 9.38 15.12 9.49
C PHE A 197 8.62 16.36 9.97
N PRO A 198 7.40 16.65 9.47
CA PRO A 198 6.71 17.92 9.76
C PRO A 198 6.52 18.26 11.26
N GLN A 199 6.68 17.26 12.13
CA GLN A 199 6.50 17.38 13.59
C GLN A 199 7.83 17.28 14.37
N GLY A 200 9.00 17.23 13.70
CA GLY A 200 10.27 17.04 14.38
C GLY A 200 11.49 17.24 13.48
N GLY A 201 12.56 17.78 14.06
CA GLY A 201 13.84 17.97 13.37
C GLY A 201 14.57 19.23 13.79
N ILE A 202 15.65 19.09 14.56
CA ILE A 202 16.56 20.19 14.88
C ILE A 202 17.99 19.65 14.87
N LEU A 203 18.79 20.02 13.86
CA LEU A 203 20.23 19.85 13.93
C LEU A 203 20.86 20.99 14.74
N VAL A 204 21.44 20.65 15.88
CA VAL A 204 22.22 21.58 16.69
C VAL A 204 23.53 21.90 15.95
N ARG A 205 23.91 23.18 15.92
CA ARG A 205 25.13 23.65 15.25
C ARG A 205 26.32 23.58 16.19
N CYS A 206 27.52 23.45 15.63
CA CYS A 206 28.75 23.73 16.38
C CYS A 206 28.71 25.14 16.97
N ARG A 207 29.23 25.29 18.19
CA ARG A 207 29.44 26.61 18.80
C ARG A 207 30.57 27.37 18.12
#